data_AF-W7BQY0-F1
#
_entry.id   AF-W7BQY0-F1
#
_cell.length_a   1.000
_cell.length_b   1.000
_cell.length_c   1.000
_cell.angle_alpha   90.00
_cell.angle_beta   90.00
_cell.angle_gamma   90.00
#
_symmetry.space_group_name_H-M   'P 1'
#
loop_
_entity.id
_entity.type
_entity.pdbx_description
1 polymer ?
#
loop_
_entity_poly.entity_id
_entity_poly.type
_entity_poly.pdbx_seq_one_letter_code
_entity_poly.pdbx_strand_id
1 'polypeptide(L)' 'MKIQVIQQNKHKYPIAAMCRILGVSGSTYYYQARPKNSEAALEQAVVKRIS' A
#
# COMPACT_ATOMS: atom_id res chain seq x y z
N MET A 1 4.18 -14.32 1.35
CA MET A 1 4.84 -13.00 1.50
C MET A 1 4.62 -12.48 2.94
N LYS A 2 5.61 -11.84 3.59
CA LYS A 2 5.55 -11.48 5.04
C LYS A 2 4.29 -10.68 5.46
N ILE A 3 3.82 -9.76 4.61
CA ILE A 3 2.59 -8.97 4.84
C ILE A 3 1.35 -9.86 4.97
N GLN A 4 1.27 -10.95 4.23
CA GLN A 4 0.14 -11.88 4.26
C GLN A 4 0.02 -12.59 5.63
N VAL A 5 1.16 -12.94 6.23
CA VAL A 5 1.22 -13.50 7.59
C VAL A 5 0.65 -12.49 8.59
N ILE A 6 1.04 -11.22 8.48
CA ILE A 6 0.51 -10.14 9.34
C ILE A 6 -1.00 -9.99 9.16
N GLN A 7 -1.50 -9.97 7.91
CA GLN A 7 -2.93 -9.82 7.63
C GLN A 7 -3.77 -10.97 8.18
N GLN A 8 -3.28 -12.20 8.08
CA GLN A 8 -3.96 -13.38 8.60
C GLN A 8 -3.98 -13.40 10.13
N ASN A 9 -2.96 -12.86 10.79
CA ASN A 9 -2.78 -12.97 12.24
C ASN A 9 -3.03 -11.67 13.03
N LYS A 10 -3.41 -10.57 12.37
CA LYS A 10 -3.66 -9.26 13.02
C LYS A 10 -4.75 -9.26 14.09
N HIS A 11 -5.62 -10.27 14.08
CA HIS A 11 -6.67 -10.47 15.09
C HIS A 11 -6.13 -11.13 16.37
N LYS A 12 -4.96 -11.77 16.30
CA LYS A 12 -4.35 -12.53 17.39
C LYS A 12 -3.14 -11.82 17.99
N TYR A 13 -2.44 -11.02 17.20
CA TYR A 13 -1.23 -10.31 17.63
C TYR A 13 -1.24 -8.84 17.20
N PRO A 14 -0.62 -7.94 17.98
CA PRO A 14 -0.41 -6.56 17.56
C PRO A 14 0.45 -6.48 16.30
N ILE A 15 0.00 -5.69 15.33
CA ILE A 15 0.68 -5.46 14.05
C ILE A 15 2.13 -4.99 14.28
N ALA A 16 2.35 -4.06 15.20
CA ALA A 16 3.68 -3.53 15.51
C ALA A 16 4.67 -4.61 15.98
N ALA A 17 4.20 -5.60 16.76
CA ALA A 17 5.03 -6.70 17.23
C ALA A 17 5.42 -7.64 16.07
N MET A 18 4.45 -8.01 15.23
CA MET A 18 4.72 -8.83 14.04
C MET A 18 5.64 -8.11 13.05
N CYS A 19 5.46 -6.80 12.83
CA CYS A 19 6.32 -6.00 11.98
C CYS A 19 7.79 -6.05 12.45
N ARG A 20 8.04 -5.90 13.76
CA ARG A 20 9.39 -6.05 14.34
C ARG A 20 9.97 -7.44 14.10
N ILE A 21 9.21 -8.49 14.40
CA ILE A 21 9.68 -9.89 14.31
C ILE A 21 9.95 -10.30 12.86
N LEU A 22 9.09 -9.91 11.93
CA LEU A 22 9.22 -10.28 10.52
C LEU A 22 10.18 -9.37 9.74
N GLY A 23 10.67 -8.29 10.36
CA GLY A 23 11.52 -7.30 9.69
C GLY A 23 10.76 -6.52 8.61
N VAL A 24 9.50 -6.18 8.88
CA VAL A 24 8.66 -5.35 8.01
C VAL A 24 8.57 -3.96 8.64
N SER A 25 8.86 -2.91 7.88
CA SER A 25 8.67 -1.56 8.39
C SER A 25 7.17 -1.26 8.57
N GLY A 26 6.80 -0.60 9.67
CA GLY A 26 5.40 -0.23 9.91
C GLY A 26 4.84 0.67 8.82
N SER A 27 5.66 1.57 8.26
CA SER A 27 5.29 2.41 7.12
C SER A 27 4.97 1.58 5.88
N THR A 28 5.77 0.56 5.55
CA THR A 28 5.47 -0.36 4.44
C THR A 28 4.15 -1.11 4.64
N TYR A 29 3.81 -1.45 5.88
CA TYR A 29 2.54 -2.14 6.16
C TYR A 29 1.31 -1.24 6.00
N TYR A 30 1.36 -0.01 6.52
CA TYR A 30 0.22 0.93 6.49
C TYR A 30 0.11 1.68 5.16
N TYR A 31 1.24 2.12 4.59
CA TYR A 31 1.31 2.72 3.27
C TYR A 31 1.57 1.65 2.23
N GLN A 32 0.60 0.76 2.05
CA GLN A 32 0.59 -0.07 0.86
C GLN A 32 0.31 0.84 -0.32
N ALA A 33 1.10 0.71 -1.39
CA ALA A 33 0.84 1.39 -2.65
C ALA A 33 -0.61 1.11 -3.02
N ARG A 34 -1.47 2.14 -2.95
CA ARG A 34 -2.83 2.01 -3.44
C ARG A 34 -2.71 1.69 -4.93
N PRO A 35 -3.52 0.75 -5.46
CA PRO A 35 -3.55 0.53 -6.90
C PRO A 35 -3.74 1.89 -7.57
N LYS A 36 -2.85 2.21 -8.51
CA LYS A 36 -2.87 3.47 -9.22
C LYS A 36 -4.21 3.52 -9.95
N ASN A 37 -5.10 4.42 -9.53
CA ASN A 37 -6.32 4.66 -10.29
C ASN A 37 -5.89 5.15 -11.68
N SER A 38 -6.60 4.73 -12.73
CA SER A 38 -6.30 5.18 -14.08
C SER A 38 -6.42 6.70 -14.14
N GLU A 39 -5.30 7.38 -14.36
CA GLU A 39 -5.22 8.83 -14.54
C GLU A 39 -5.45 9.23 -16.01
N ALA A 40 -5.86 8.30 -16.86
CA ALA A 40 -6.02 8.51 -18.31
C ALA A 40 -6.92 9.72 -18.65
N ALA A 41 -7.98 9.96 -17.86
CA ALA A 41 -8.85 11.13 -18.05
C ALA A 41 -8.12 12.44 -17.72
N LEU A 42 -7.26 12.44 -16.70
CA LEU A 42 -6.45 13.60 -16.30
C LEU A 42 -5.36 13.86 -17.35
N GLU A 43 -4.68 12.81 -17.82
CA GLU A 43 -3.68 12.88 -18.88
C GLU A 43 -4.27 13.44 -20.19
N GLN A 44 -5.45 12.96 -20.60
CA GLN A 44 -6.17 13.50 -21.78
C GLN A 44 -6.55 14.97 -21.61
N ALA A 45 -7.00 15.37 -20.42
CA ALA A 45 -7.33 16.77 -20.14
C ALA A 45 -6.11 17.69 -20.20
N VAL A 46 -4.94 17.21 -19.77
CA VAL A 46 -3.67 17.94 -19.87
C VAL A 46 -3.25 18.07 -21.33
N VAL A 47 -3.25 16.97 -22.10
CA VAL A 47 -2.89 17.00 -23.53
C VAL A 47 -3.78 17.95 -24.33
N LYS A 48 -5.10 17.91 -24.08
CA LYS A 48 -6.08 18.78 -24.75
C LYS A 48 -5.90 20.26 -24.42
N ARG A 49 -5.37 20.59 -23.23
CA ARG A 49 -5.14 21.97 -22.80
C ARG A 49 -3.91 22.60 -23.44
N ILE A 50 -2.96 21.78 -23.91
CA ILE A 50 -1.68 22.24 -24.48
C ILE A 50 -1.72 22.18 -26.03
N SER A 51 -2.77 21.60 -26.61
CA SER A 51 -3.05 21.58 -28.05
C SER A 51 -3.93 22.77 -28.45
#